data_AF-A0A818ZRR5-F1
#
_entry.id   AF-A0A818ZRR5-F1
#
_cell.length_a   1.000
_cell.length_b   1.000
_cell.length_c   1.000
_cell.angle_alpha   90.00
_cell.angle_beta   90.00
_cell.angle_gamma   90.00
#
_symmetry.space_group_name_H-M   'P 1'
#
loop_
_entity.id
_entity.type
_entity.pdbx_description
1 polymer ?
#
loop_
_entity_poly.entity_id
_entity_poly.type
_entity_poly.pdbx_seq_one_letter_code
_entity_poly.pdbx_strand_id
1 'polypeptide(L)'
;MRTSCNPAYSEIPKRHASYATWPIEDLPPVDDLVRAGFFYTGTKSIVTCFYCNGSLQNWGPNDNPMIEHARWFPHCAYARQLCGDELYRKIQESKRAQQERARANESKDRAGPNDVPNTNAPSLPRTTNRRQLLIPDESTLSKLVAARLDLPISQRLLDQNFKLSIIRQCWTDQLRIKRDDFESECDLYIACLVLRKQTEHIDVMKENIVIPSVKMKQIREQKARMREQTFIVSKSSRFSENSVNVTCRSPLQ
;
A
#
# COMPACT_ATOMS: atom_id res chain seq x y z
N MET A 1 16.83 21.55 -13.26
CA MET A 1 15.95 20.43 -12.85
C MET A 1 15.37 19.81 -14.12
N ARG A 2 15.33 18.47 -14.25
CA ARG A 2 14.67 17.86 -15.42
C ARG A 2 13.16 18.10 -15.32
N THR A 3 12.54 18.49 -16.42
CA THR A 3 11.08 18.60 -16.54
C THR A 3 10.46 17.21 -16.69
N SER A 4 9.20 17.04 -16.29
CA SER A 4 8.49 15.78 -16.49
C SER A 4 8.34 15.46 -17.98
N CYS A 5 8.61 14.22 -18.39
CA CYS A 5 8.49 13.81 -19.80
C CYS A 5 7.05 13.85 -20.34
N ASN A 6 6.04 13.63 -19.48
CA ASN A 6 4.62 13.66 -19.85
C ASN A 6 3.84 14.61 -18.92
N PRO A 7 3.90 15.94 -19.15
CA PRO A 7 3.26 16.94 -18.29
C PRO A 7 1.73 16.78 -18.17
N ALA A 8 1.06 16.26 -19.22
CA ALA A 8 -0.37 15.98 -19.21
C ALA A 8 -0.81 14.99 -18.12
N TYR A 9 0.12 14.19 -17.61
CA TYR A 9 -0.08 13.19 -16.55
C TYR A 9 0.63 13.56 -15.24
N SER A 10 1.03 14.82 -15.07
CA SER A 10 1.64 15.32 -13.83
C SER A 10 0.66 15.32 -12.65
N GLU A 11 -0.62 15.54 -12.94
CA GLU A 11 -1.70 15.54 -11.95
C GLU A 11 -2.24 14.12 -11.68
N ILE A 12 -2.49 13.80 -10.40
CA ILE A 12 -3.04 12.51 -9.96
C ILE A 12 -4.36 12.18 -10.68
N PRO A 13 -5.37 13.08 -10.78
CA PRO A 13 -6.63 12.75 -11.43
C PRO A 13 -6.48 12.40 -12.91
N LYS A 14 -5.53 13.04 -13.63
CA LYS A 14 -5.25 12.74 -15.03
C LYS A 14 -4.65 11.35 -15.21
N ARG A 15 -3.74 10.94 -14.31
CA ARG A 15 -3.23 9.56 -14.29
C ARG A 15 -4.33 8.58 -13.99
N HIS A 16 -5.14 8.82 -12.95
CA HIS A 16 -6.23 7.92 -12.59
C HIS A 16 -7.23 7.74 -13.73
N ALA A 17 -7.61 8.82 -14.42
CA ALA A 17 -8.54 8.75 -15.55
C ALA A 17 -8.02 7.89 -16.72
N SER A 18 -6.71 7.70 -16.87
CA SER A 18 -6.15 6.84 -17.92
C SER A 18 -6.49 5.36 -17.73
N TYR A 19 -6.82 4.93 -16.50
CA TYR A 19 -7.12 3.53 -16.17
C TYR A 19 -8.57 3.12 -16.47
N ALA A 20 -9.33 3.91 -17.23
CA ALA A 20 -10.74 3.61 -17.54
C ALA A 20 -10.97 2.23 -18.19
N THR A 21 -9.98 1.72 -18.92
CA THR A 21 -10.00 0.41 -19.59
C THR A 21 -8.95 -0.55 -19.03
N TRP A 22 -8.49 -0.32 -17.79
CA TRP A 22 -7.52 -1.19 -17.14
C TRP A 22 -8.11 -2.59 -16.95
N PRO A 23 -7.41 -3.67 -17.35
CA PRO A 23 -7.93 -5.02 -17.23
C PRO A 23 -8.18 -5.39 -15.76
N ILE A 24 -9.31 -6.03 -15.50
CA ILE A 24 -9.64 -6.62 -14.19
C ILE A 24 -8.93 -7.98 -14.11
N GLU A 25 -7.62 -7.93 -13.96
CA GLU A 25 -6.75 -9.09 -13.72
C GLU A 25 -6.15 -8.99 -12.32
N ASP A 26 -5.51 -10.06 -11.85
CA ASP A 26 -4.71 -10.10 -10.62
C ASP A 26 -3.48 -9.17 -10.72
N LEU A 27 -3.74 -7.86 -10.70
CA LEU A 27 -2.78 -6.78 -10.91
C LEU A 27 -2.71 -5.87 -9.68
N PRO A 28 -1.65 -5.06 -9.54
CA PRO A 28 -1.55 -4.08 -8.47
C PRO A 28 -2.73 -3.09 -8.47
N PRO A 29 -3.14 -2.58 -7.30
CA PRO A 29 -4.18 -1.56 -7.23
C PRO A 29 -3.85 -0.33 -8.07
N VAL A 30 -4.83 0.16 -8.85
CA VAL A 30 -4.68 1.36 -9.71
C VAL A 30 -4.18 2.56 -8.91
N ASP A 31 -4.69 2.73 -7.70
CA ASP A 31 -4.29 3.77 -6.76
C ASP A 31 -2.78 3.74 -6.44
N ASP A 32 -2.20 2.56 -6.27
CA ASP A 32 -0.76 2.41 -6.02
C ASP A 32 0.07 2.73 -7.26
N LEU A 33 -0.39 2.31 -8.44
CA LEU A 33 0.25 2.64 -9.72
C LEU A 33 0.25 4.16 -9.95
N VAL A 34 -0.90 4.81 -9.73
CA VAL A 34 -1.07 6.27 -9.89
C VAL A 34 -0.21 7.05 -8.90
N ARG A 35 -0.17 6.65 -7.63
CA ARG A 35 0.72 7.24 -6.61
C ARG A 35 2.19 7.05 -6.95
N ALA A 36 2.55 5.89 -7.50
CA ALA A 36 3.88 5.60 -8.03
C ALA A 36 4.26 6.41 -9.29
N GLY A 37 3.35 7.24 -9.80
CA GLY A 37 3.59 8.15 -10.92
C GLY A 37 3.30 7.53 -12.27
N PHE A 38 2.64 6.37 -12.30
CA PHE A 38 2.29 5.68 -13.54
C PHE A 38 0.91 6.09 -14.06
N PHE A 39 0.80 6.20 -15.38
CA PHE A 39 -0.46 6.26 -16.12
C PHE A 39 -0.55 5.05 -17.04
N TYR A 40 -1.78 4.60 -17.33
CA TYR A 40 -2.02 3.49 -18.24
C TYR A 40 -1.86 3.95 -19.69
N THR A 41 -1.17 3.15 -20.51
CA THR A 41 -0.97 3.44 -21.93
C THR A 41 -2.15 3.02 -22.81
N GLY A 42 -3.16 2.33 -22.25
CA GLY A 42 -4.28 1.77 -23.00
C GLY A 42 -4.01 0.39 -23.59
N THR A 43 -2.83 -0.21 -23.35
CA THR A 43 -2.45 -1.51 -23.89
C THR A 43 -2.03 -2.50 -22.80
N LYS A 44 -2.71 -3.66 -22.73
CA LYS A 44 -2.42 -4.77 -21.79
C LYS A 44 -2.29 -4.26 -20.34
N SER A 45 -1.21 -4.61 -19.66
CA SER A 45 -0.84 -4.13 -18.33
C SER A 45 0.33 -3.12 -18.37
N ILE A 46 0.54 -2.45 -19.52
CA ILE A 46 1.66 -1.52 -19.69
C ILE A 46 1.31 -0.18 -19.06
N VAL A 47 2.15 0.28 -18.15
CA VAL A 47 2.02 1.60 -17.52
C VAL A 47 3.31 2.40 -17.72
N THR A 48 3.21 3.72 -17.81
CA THR A 48 4.34 4.61 -18.07
C THR A 48 4.44 5.71 -17.02
N CYS A 49 5.64 6.01 -16.54
CA CYS A 49 5.85 7.09 -15.59
C CYS A 49 5.74 8.45 -16.27
N PHE A 50 4.95 9.36 -15.69
CA PHE A 50 4.82 10.72 -16.22
C PHE A 50 6.14 11.52 -16.19
N TYR A 51 7.03 11.22 -15.23
CA TYR A 51 8.25 12.00 -15.02
C TYR A 51 9.43 11.52 -15.86
N CYS A 52 9.75 10.23 -15.82
CA CYS A 52 10.93 9.67 -16.48
C CYS A 52 10.65 8.94 -17.81
N ASN A 53 9.37 8.80 -18.18
CA ASN A 53 8.91 8.03 -19.35
C ASN A 53 9.29 6.53 -19.31
N GLY A 54 9.67 6.00 -18.16
CA GLY A 54 9.93 4.57 -17.97
C GLY A 54 8.62 3.77 -17.96
N SER A 55 8.57 2.68 -18.72
CA SER A 55 7.40 1.82 -18.84
C SER A 55 7.63 0.44 -18.22
N LEU A 56 6.62 -0.09 -17.53
CA LEU A 56 6.62 -1.44 -16.93
C LEU A 56 5.39 -2.22 -17.37
N GLN A 57 5.53 -3.54 -17.41
CA GLN A 57 4.50 -4.50 -17.77
C GLN A 57 4.72 -5.82 -17.03
N ASN A 58 3.83 -6.80 -17.22
CA ASN A 58 3.90 -8.13 -16.59
C ASN A 58 3.86 -8.06 -15.05
N TRP A 59 2.98 -7.22 -14.53
CA TRP A 59 2.78 -7.06 -13.10
C TRP A 59 2.15 -8.31 -12.48
N GLY A 60 2.64 -8.69 -11.30
CA GLY A 60 1.93 -9.57 -10.39
C GLY A 60 1.06 -8.80 -9.40
N PRO A 61 0.05 -9.46 -8.79
CA PRO A 61 -0.90 -8.80 -7.88
C PRO A 61 -0.24 -8.25 -6.61
N ASN A 62 0.92 -8.78 -6.25
CA ASN A 62 1.66 -8.43 -5.03
C ASN A 62 2.90 -7.56 -5.31
N ASP A 63 3.08 -7.11 -6.55
CA ASP A 63 4.17 -6.21 -6.88
C ASP A 63 3.86 -4.81 -6.34
N ASN A 64 4.86 -4.16 -5.74
CA ASN A 64 4.71 -2.80 -5.24
C ASN A 64 5.19 -1.80 -6.30
N PRO A 65 4.32 -0.98 -6.91
CA PRO A 65 4.70 -0.09 -8.01
C PRO A 65 5.80 0.90 -7.67
N MET A 66 5.84 1.42 -6.43
CA MET A 66 6.89 2.33 -5.98
C MET A 66 8.26 1.63 -5.94
N ILE A 67 8.30 0.38 -5.45
CA ILE A 67 9.52 -0.42 -5.40
C ILE A 67 9.98 -0.77 -6.82
N GLU A 68 9.09 -1.24 -7.69
CA GLU A 68 9.43 -1.54 -9.09
C GLU A 68 9.95 -0.29 -9.82
N HIS A 69 9.31 0.87 -9.61
CA HIS A 69 9.73 2.12 -10.22
C HIS A 69 11.17 2.47 -9.82
N ALA A 70 11.48 2.45 -8.52
CA ALA A 70 12.84 2.70 -8.05
C ALA A 70 13.82 1.64 -8.58
N ARG A 71 13.44 0.35 -8.57
CA ARG A 71 14.29 -0.76 -9.02
C ARG A 71 14.66 -0.62 -10.49
N TRP A 72 13.72 -0.30 -11.36
CA TRP A 72 13.94 -0.33 -12.81
C TRP A 72 14.42 1.00 -13.39
N PHE A 73 14.06 2.14 -12.79
CA PHE A 73 14.43 3.47 -13.30
C PHE A 73 15.23 4.29 -12.28
N PRO A 74 16.50 3.92 -12.00
CA PRO A 74 17.29 4.52 -10.95
C PRO A 74 17.70 6.00 -11.16
N HIS A 75 17.39 6.56 -12.33
CA HIS A 75 17.62 7.97 -12.64
C HIS A 75 16.34 8.81 -12.56
N CYS A 76 15.20 8.21 -12.18
CA CYS A 76 13.97 8.93 -11.98
C CYS A 76 13.99 9.66 -10.63
N ALA A 77 14.07 10.99 -10.67
CA ALA A 77 14.05 11.83 -9.47
C ALA A 77 12.71 11.69 -8.71
N TYR A 78 11.59 11.57 -9.42
CA TYR A 78 10.29 11.31 -8.81
C TYR A 78 10.28 10.00 -8.03
N ALA A 79 10.82 8.91 -8.59
CA ALA A 79 10.88 7.62 -7.90
C ALA A 79 11.74 7.68 -6.64
N ARG A 80 12.91 8.33 -6.70
CA ARG A 80 13.77 8.53 -5.52
C ARG A 80 13.06 9.33 -4.44
N GLN A 81 12.44 10.44 -4.81
CA GLN A 81 11.70 11.29 -3.88
C GLN A 81 10.52 10.55 -3.24
N LEU A 82 9.76 9.78 -4.03
CA LEU A 82 8.62 9.02 -3.54
C LEU A 82 9.05 7.93 -2.54
N CYS A 83 10.12 7.18 -2.84
CA CYS A 83 10.64 6.14 -1.96
C CYS A 83 11.28 6.70 -0.68
N GLY A 84 11.96 7.83 -0.78
CA GLY A 84 12.93 8.30 0.21
C GLY A 84 14.30 7.65 0.01
N ASP A 85 15.36 8.36 0.39
CA ASP A 85 16.75 7.98 0.05
C ASP A 85 17.19 6.64 0.64
N GLU A 86 16.80 6.34 1.88
CA GLU A 86 17.16 5.09 2.55
C GLU A 86 16.60 3.86 1.84
N LEU A 87 15.27 3.84 1.63
CA LEU A 87 14.57 2.76 0.93
C LEU A 87 15.10 2.63 -0.50
N TYR A 88 15.26 3.77 -1.19
CA TYR A 88 15.79 3.81 -2.54
C TYR A 88 17.18 3.15 -2.64
N ARG A 89 18.11 3.49 -1.73
CA ARG A 89 19.45 2.89 -1.70
C ARG A 89 19.38 1.38 -1.52
N LYS A 90 18.54 0.89 -0.59
CA LYS A 90 18.38 -0.54 -0.31
C LYS A 90 17.83 -1.31 -1.51
N ILE A 91 16.86 -0.76 -2.23
CA ILE A 91 16.33 -1.36 -3.46
C ILE A 91 17.44 -1.53 -4.51
N GLN A 92 18.28 -0.52 -4.69
CA GLN A 92 19.40 -0.59 -5.65
C GLN A 92 20.46 -1.61 -5.23
N GLU A 93 20.76 -1.71 -3.93
CA GLU A 93 21.68 -2.71 -3.39
C GLU A 93 21.17 -4.14 -3.62
N SER A 94 19.91 -4.41 -3.29
CA SER A 94 19.27 -5.70 -3.55
C SER A 94 19.34 -6.08 -5.04
N LYS A 95 19.00 -5.14 -5.94
CA LYS A 95 19.08 -5.38 -7.39
C LYS A 95 20.49 -5.73 -7.86
N ARG A 96 21.52 -5.00 -7.40
CA ARG A 96 22.91 -5.29 -7.77
C ARG A 96 23.36 -6.66 -7.29
N ALA A 97 23.04 -7.01 -6.05
CA ALA A 97 23.37 -8.32 -5.48
C ALA A 97 22.72 -9.47 -6.27
N GLN A 98 21.45 -9.32 -6.69
CA GLN A 98 20.76 -10.30 -7.53
C GLN A 98 21.44 -10.47 -8.89
N GLN A 99 21.84 -9.37 -9.53
CA GLN A 99 22.54 -9.41 -10.82
C GLN A 99 23.91 -10.08 -10.72
N GLU A 100 24.67 -9.80 -9.65
CA GLU A 100 25.96 -10.44 -9.39
C GLU A 100 25.82 -11.94 -9.16
N ARG A 101 24.82 -12.37 -8.38
CA ARG A 101 24.48 -13.78 -8.17
C ARG A 101 24.10 -14.49 -9.47
N ALA A 102 23.27 -13.86 -10.30
CA ALA A 102 22.87 -14.41 -11.58
C ALA A 102 24.07 -14.65 -12.51
N ARG A 103 24.97 -13.66 -12.62
CA ARG A 103 26.22 -13.78 -13.39
C ARG A 103 27.14 -14.87 -12.86
N ALA A 104 27.26 -15.00 -11.54
CA ALA A 104 28.07 -16.05 -10.92
C ALA A 104 27.52 -17.44 -11.22
N ASN A 105 26.20 -17.62 -11.24
CA ASN A 105 25.58 -18.91 -11.59
C ASN A 105 25.77 -19.25 -13.07
N GLU A 106 25.59 -18.30 -13.98
CA GLU A 106 25.84 -18.49 -15.42
C GLU A 106 27.29 -18.91 -15.72
N SER A 107 28.26 -18.39 -14.95
CA SER A 107 29.67 -18.76 -15.10
C SER A 107 29.98 -20.20 -14.67
N LYS A 108 29.21 -20.76 -13.73
CA LYS A 108 29.36 -22.15 -13.28
C LYS A 108 28.75 -23.16 -14.26
N ASP A 109 27.69 -22.79 -14.96
CA ASP A 109 27.04 -23.67 -15.95
C ASP A 109 27.82 -23.77 -17.27
N ARG A 110 28.77 -22.84 -17.53
CA ARG A 110 29.69 -22.91 -18.68
C ARG A 110 31.00 -23.65 -18.42
N ALA A 111 31.36 -23.91 -17.15
CA ALA A 111 32.47 -24.79 -16.83
C ALA A 111 32.02 -26.24 -17.09
N GLY A 112 32.43 -26.81 -18.23
CA GLY A 112 32.18 -28.21 -18.55
C GLY A 112 32.79 -29.17 -17.52
N PRO A 113 32.47 -30.48 -17.57
CA PRO A 113 32.81 -31.45 -16.52
C PRO A 113 34.30 -31.73 -16.30
N ASN A 114 35.20 -31.08 -17.04
CA ASN A 114 36.61 -31.42 -17.04
C ASN A 114 37.42 -30.27 -16.45
N ASP A 115 37.56 -30.31 -15.12
CA ASP A 115 38.80 -30.05 -14.39
C ASP A 115 38.44 -30.07 -12.91
N VAL A 116 38.66 -31.21 -12.26
CA VAL A 116 38.55 -31.34 -10.80
C VAL A 116 39.95 -31.22 -10.22
N PRO A 117 40.36 -30.06 -9.67
CA PRO A 117 41.39 -30.07 -8.64
C PRO A 117 40.78 -30.72 -7.40
N ASN A 118 41.32 -31.89 -7.05
CA ASN A 118 41.02 -32.59 -5.81
C ASN A 118 41.39 -31.71 -4.62
N THR A 119 40.42 -31.00 -4.06
CA THR A 119 40.51 -30.43 -2.72
C THR A 119 39.36 -30.99 -1.90
N ASN A 120 39.69 -31.93 -1.01
CA ASN A 120 38.85 -32.40 0.08
C ASN A 120 38.55 -31.26 1.07
N ALA A 121 37.72 -30.30 0.66
CA ALA A 121 37.08 -29.35 1.55
C ALA A 121 35.65 -29.86 1.83
N PRO A 122 35.16 -29.84 3.09
CA PRO A 122 33.77 -30.20 3.37
C PRO A 122 32.85 -29.17 2.73
N SER A 123 32.33 -29.49 1.55
CA SER A 123 31.29 -28.69 0.91
C SER A 123 29.99 -28.86 1.69
N LEU A 124 29.51 -27.78 2.30
CA LEU A 124 28.15 -27.70 2.84
C LEU A 124 27.16 -28.15 1.76
N PRO A 125 26.14 -28.96 2.10
CA PRO A 125 25.20 -29.48 1.13
C PRO A 125 24.52 -28.34 0.40
N ARG A 126 24.73 -28.30 -0.91
CA ARG A 126 24.03 -27.45 -1.87
C ARG A 126 22.54 -27.77 -1.77
N THR A 127 21.78 -26.96 -1.04
CA THR A 127 20.32 -27.10 -0.94
C THR A 127 19.66 -26.58 -2.21
N THR A 128 19.74 -27.33 -3.31
CA THR A 128 18.92 -27.12 -4.51
C THR A 128 17.50 -27.64 -4.36
N ASN A 129 17.06 -27.97 -3.14
CA ASN A 129 15.67 -28.35 -2.89
C ASN A 129 14.85 -27.09 -2.58
N ARG A 130 14.61 -26.27 -3.61
CA ARG A 130 13.62 -25.18 -3.57
C ARG A 130 12.22 -25.81 -3.65
N ARG A 131 11.86 -26.61 -2.64
CA ARG A 131 10.47 -27.03 -2.44
C ARG A 131 9.75 -25.81 -1.90
N GLN A 132 9.00 -25.14 -2.76
CA GLN A 132 8.04 -24.14 -2.36
C GLN A 132 7.23 -24.69 -1.18
N LEU A 133 7.22 -23.99 -0.05
CA LEU A 133 6.57 -24.48 1.16
C LEU A 133 5.06 -24.55 0.87
N LEU A 134 4.51 -25.76 0.75
CA LEU A 134 3.08 -25.96 0.93
C LEU A 134 2.82 -25.61 2.39
N ILE A 135 2.12 -24.51 2.68
CA ILE A 135 1.75 -24.15 4.05
C ILE A 135 0.31 -24.63 4.24
N PRO A 136 0.08 -25.78 4.90
CA PRO A 136 -1.25 -26.20 5.24
C PRO A 136 -1.61 -25.53 6.58
N ASP A 137 -2.74 -24.84 6.62
CA ASP A 137 -3.36 -24.21 7.79
C ASP A 137 -2.60 -23.06 8.51
N GLU A 138 -3.37 -22.24 9.24
CA GLU A 138 -2.88 -21.05 9.97
C GLU A 138 -1.98 -21.40 11.15
N SER A 139 -2.09 -22.61 11.71
CA SER A 139 -1.25 -23.06 12.83
C SER A 139 0.17 -23.31 12.34
N THR A 140 0.32 -23.96 11.19
CA THR A 140 1.64 -24.16 10.57
C THR A 140 2.28 -22.83 10.19
N LEU A 141 1.52 -21.91 9.59
CA LEU A 141 2.01 -20.57 9.27
C LEU A 141 2.52 -19.85 10.52
N SER A 142 1.74 -19.86 11.61
CA SER A 142 2.11 -19.23 12.87
C SER A 142 3.41 -19.78 13.46
N LYS A 143 3.61 -21.10 13.41
CA LYS A 143 4.85 -21.76 13.85
C LYS A 143 6.05 -21.38 12.97
N LEU A 144 5.87 -21.37 11.65
CA LEU A 144 6.92 -20.99 10.71
C LEU A 144 7.35 -19.54 10.92
N VAL A 145 6.39 -18.63 11.09
CA VAL A 145 6.66 -17.21 11.39
C VAL A 145 7.40 -17.06 12.72
N ALA A 146 6.97 -17.74 13.78
CA ALA A 146 7.65 -17.71 15.07
C ALA A 146 9.13 -18.13 14.95
N ALA A 147 9.42 -19.24 14.26
CA ALA A 147 10.79 -19.69 14.02
C ALA A 147 11.64 -18.67 13.25
N ARG A 148 11.04 -17.86 12.38
CA ARG A 148 11.75 -16.81 11.61
C ARG A 148 11.95 -15.53 12.40
N LEU A 149 11.11 -15.25 13.39
CA LEU A 149 11.31 -14.15 14.31
C LEU A 149 12.57 -14.35 15.16
N ASP A 150 12.96 -15.60 15.45
CA ASP A 150 14.17 -15.92 16.23
C ASP A 150 15.47 -15.85 15.40
N LEU A 151 15.39 -15.69 14.08
CA LEU A 151 16.56 -15.59 13.23
C LEU A 151 17.35 -14.29 13.52
N PRO A 152 18.70 -14.31 13.43
CA PRO A 152 19.53 -13.12 13.67
C PRO A 152 19.14 -11.91 12.81
N ILE A 153 18.64 -12.17 11.60
CA ILE A 153 18.14 -11.16 10.67
C ILE A 153 16.94 -10.38 11.23
N SER A 154 16.03 -11.05 11.94
CA SER A 154 14.84 -10.47 12.55
C SER A 154 15.19 -9.74 13.85
N GLN A 155 16.12 -10.29 14.63
CA GLN A 155 16.59 -9.67 15.88
C GLN A 155 17.31 -8.34 15.62
N ARG A 156 18.17 -8.28 14.60
CA ARG A 156 18.82 -7.01 14.20
C ARG A 156 17.82 -5.92 13.82
N LEU A 157 16.66 -6.25 13.26
CA LEU A 157 15.62 -5.27 12.94
C LEU A 157 14.91 -4.75 14.18
N LEU A 158 14.71 -5.60 15.20
CA LEU A 158 14.19 -5.16 16.50
C LEU A 158 15.15 -4.17 17.16
N ASP A 159 16.46 -4.44 17.10
CA ASP A 159 17.50 -3.54 17.61
C ASP A 159 17.51 -2.18 16.86
N GLN A 160 17.10 -2.19 15.59
CA GLN A 160 16.91 -0.99 14.76
C GLN A 160 15.53 -0.33 14.94
N ASN A 161 14.83 -0.65 16.02
CA ASN A 161 13.58 -0.03 16.45
C ASN A 161 12.37 -0.30 15.52
N PHE A 162 12.38 -1.40 14.76
CA PHE A 162 11.17 -1.87 14.10
C PHE A 162 10.22 -2.54 15.09
N LYS A 163 8.92 -2.22 15.00
CA LYS A 163 7.89 -2.89 15.81
C LYS A 163 7.84 -4.37 15.43
N LEU A 164 7.76 -5.26 16.44
CA LEU A 164 7.62 -6.71 16.23
C LEU A 164 6.41 -7.06 15.34
N SER A 165 5.32 -6.29 15.42
CA SER A 165 4.13 -6.46 14.59
C SER A 165 4.43 -6.32 13.09
N ILE A 166 5.33 -5.41 12.72
CA ILE A 166 5.73 -5.17 11.33
C ILE A 166 6.55 -6.37 10.84
N ILE A 167 7.58 -6.78 11.58
CA ILE A 167 8.45 -7.89 11.18
C ILE A 167 7.65 -9.20 11.08
N ARG A 168 6.75 -9.45 12.05
CA ARG A 168 5.84 -10.60 12.03
C ARG A 168 4.97 -10.59 10.78
N GLN A 169 4.36 -9.45 10.45
CA GLN A 169 3.50 -9.33 9.28
C GLN A 169 4.28 -9.54 7.98
N CYS A 170 5.50 -8.99 7.87
CA CYS A 170 6.36 -9.22 6.69
C CYS A 170 6.66 -10.71 6.47
N TRP A 171 6.98 -11.46 7.54
CA TRP A 171 7.18 -12.91 7.43
C TRP A 171 5.89 -13.66 7.09
N THR A 172 4.76 -13.27 7.69
CA THR A 172 3.44 -13.83 7.38
C THR A 172 3.12 -13.66 5.90
N ASP A 173 3.27 -12.46 5.35
CA ASP A 173 2.95 -12.14 3.95
C ASP A 173 3.90 -12.86 2.99
N GLN A 174 5.21 -12.84 3.29
CA GLN A 174 6.22 -13.53 2.48
C GLN A 174 5.93 -15.03 2.38
N LEU A 175 5.65 -15.68 3.51
CA LEU A 175 5.32 -17.10 3.53
C LEU A 175 3.98 -17.38 2.88
N ARG A 176 2.94 -16.57 3.12
CA ARG A 176 1.61 -16.79 2.55
C ARG A 176 1.60 -16.61 1.03
N ILE A 177 2.29 -15.59 0.52
CA ILE A 177 2.25 -15.17 -0.88
C ILE A 177 3.32 -15.88 -1.70
N LYS A 178 4.60 -15.75 -1.29
CA LYS A 178 5.73 -16.28 -2.05
C LYS A 178 6.04 -17.72 -1.70
N ARG A 179 5.55 -18.22 -0.55
CA ARG A 179 5.76 -19.61 -0.11
C ARG A 179 7.25 -19.97 0.00
N ASP A 180 8.06 -18.98 0.34
CA ASP A 180 9.52 -19.04 0.40
C ASP A 180 10.01 -18.05 1.47
N ASP A 181 11.28 -18.13 1.86
CA ASP A 181 11.89 -17.17 2.78
C ASP A 181 12.33 -15.89 2.04
N PHE A 182 12.76 -14.86 2.80
CA PHE A 182 13.43 -13.71 2.19
C PHE A 182 14.81 -14.13 1.67
N GLU A 183 15.13 -13.76 0.43
CA GLU A 183 16.40 -14.11 -0.22
C GLU A 183 17.63 -13.42 0.43
N SER A 184 17.38 -12.28 1.10
CA SER A 184 18.41 -11.50 1.78
C SER A 184 17.85 -10.65 2.92
N GLU A 185 18.76 -10.20 3.78
CA GLU A 185 18.47 -9.18 4.81
C GLU A 185 17.96 -7.88 4.21
N CYS A 186 18.47 -7.48 3.04
CA CYS A 186 17.98 -6.29 2.37
C CYS A 186 16.51 -6.42 1.96
N ASP A 187 16.06 -7.61 1.56
CA ASP A 187 14.68 -7.81 1.11
C ASP A 187 13.69 -7.78 2.28
N LEU A 188 14.02 -8.40 3.41
CA LEU A 188 13.23 -8.28 4.64
C LEU A 188 13.21 -6.83 5.13
N TYR A 189 14.35 -6.13 5.08
CA TYR A 189 14.46 -4.73 5.46
C TYR A 189 13.57 -3.83 4.59
N ILE A 190 13.62 -4.02 3.27
CA ILE A 190 12.76 -3.30 2.31
C ILE A 190 11.29 -3.55 2.62
N ALA A 191 10.89 -4.81 2.86
CA ALA A 191 9.52 -5.16 3.22
C ALA A 191 9.06 -4.45 4.51
N CYS A 192 9.91 -4.43 5.54
CA CYS A 192 9.62 -3.75 6.81
C CYS A 192 9.48 -2.24 6.64
N LEU A 193 10.34 -1.60 5.83
CA LEU A 193 10.24 -0.17 5.53
C LEU A 193 8.94 0.19 4.80
N VAL A 194 8.55 -0.63 3.82
CA VAL A 194 7.31 -0.42 3.06
C VAL A 194 6.10 -0.55 3.98
N LEU A 195 6.04 -1.62 4.77
CA LEU A 195 4.91 -1.85 5.67
C LEU A 195 4.83 -0.80 6.78
N ARG A 196 5.97 -0.33 7.31
CA ARG A 196 6.03 0.78 8.28
C ARG A 196 5.36 2.03 7.70
N LYS A 197 5.77 2.43 6.48
CA LYS A 197 5.24 3.61 5.79
C LYS A 197 3.74 3.49 5.50
N GLN A 198 3.28 2.30 5.11
CA GLN A 198 1.85 2.04 4.91
C GLN A 198 1.06 2.13 6.23
N THR A 199 1.59 1.60 7.32
CA THR A 199 0.95 1.65 8.64
C THR A 199 0.82 3.09 9.15
N GLU A 200 1.89 3.88 9.03
CA GLU A 200 1.88 5.30 9.39
C GLU A 200 0.86 6.09 8.56
N HIS A 201 0.78 5.83 7.25
CA HIS A 201 -0.22 6.48 6.39
C HIS A 201 -1.66 6.10 6.76
N ILE A 202 -1.91 4.84 7.11
CA ILE A 202 -3.21 4.37 7.59
C ILE A 202 -3.57 5.03 8.92
N ASP A 203 -2.62 5.17 9.84
CA ASP A 203 -2.85 5.78 11.14
C ASP A 203 -3.19 7.28 10.99
N VAL A 204 -2.46 8.01 10.14
CA VAL A 204 -2.78 9.40 9.77
C VAL A 204 -4.15 9.50 9.09
N MET A 205 -4.51 8.57 8.21
CA MET A 205 -5.84 8.55 7.59
C MET A 205 -6.96 8.26 8.60
N LYS A 206 -6.74 7.36 9.58
CA LYS A 206 -7.69 7.09 10.66
C LYS A 206 -7.88 8.30 11.57
N GLU A 207 -6.81 9.03 11.87
CA GLU A 207 -6.87 10.30 12.62
C GLU A 207 -7.66 11.37 11.85
N ASN A 208 -7.51 11.42 10.52
CA ASN A 208 -8.29 12.32 9.65
C ASN A 208 -9.75 11.86 9.41
N ILE A 209 -10.07 10.60 9.69
CA ILE A 209 -11.43 10.04 9.72
C ILE A 209 -12.00 10.09 11.16
N VAL A 210 -11.49 10.95 12.04
CA VAL A 210 -12.29 11.39 13.19
C VAL A 210 -13.36 12.34 12.67
N ILE A 211 -14.53 11.79 12.28
CA ILE A 211 -15.74 12.60 12.14
C ILE A 211 -15.93 13.29 13.48
N PRO A 212 -15.83 14.63 13.59
CA PRO A 212 -15.91 15.28 14.88
C PRO A 212 -17.28 14.96 15.49
N SER A 213 -17.29 14.17 16.56
CA SER A 213 -18.47 13.88 17.40
C SER A 213 -19.26 15.17 17.74
N VAL A 214 -18.55 16.30 17.78
CA VAL A 214 -19.08 17.66 17.95
C VAL A 214 -20.09 18.05 16.86
N LYS A 215 -19.87 17.68 15.59
CA LYS A 215 -20.77 18.05 14.48
C LYS A 215 -22.11 17.31 14.57
N MET A 216 -22.10 16.05 15.03
CA MET A 216 -23.31 15.27 15.29
C MET A 216 -24.08 15.78 16.52
N LYS A 217 -23.38 16.23 17.58
CA LYS A 217 -24.02 16.86 18.74
C LYS A 217 -24.68 18.20 18.36
N GLN A 218 -23.97 19.05 17.60
CA GLN A 218 -24.52 20.31 17.09
C GLN A 218 -25.73 20.10 16.17
N ILE A 219 -25.69 19.10 15.28
CA ILE A 219 -26.84 18.76 14.41
C ILE A 219 -28.01 18.23 15.23
N ARG A 220 -27.78 17.40 16.27
CA ARG A 220 -28.83 16.90 17.16
C ARG A 220 -29.48 18.04 17.97
N GLU A 221 -28.67 18.94 18.51
CA GLU A 221 -29.16 20.12 19.23
C GLU A 221 -29.88 21.11 18.31
N GLN A 222 -29.40 21.31 17.08
CA GLN A 222 -30.05 22.18 16.09
C GLN A 222 -31.38 21.60 15.61
N LYS A 223 -31.46 20.27 15.43
CA LYS A 223 -32.73 19.56 15.16
C LYS A 223 -33.68 19.60 16.36
N ALA A 224 -33.19 19.52 17.59
CA ALA A 224 -34.02 19.67 18.80
C ALA A 224 -34.59 21.09 18.92
N ARG A 225 -33.75 22.11 18.73
CA ARG A 225 -34.16 23.53 18.72
C ARG A 225 -35.21 23.82 17.63
N MET A 226 -35.04 23.28 16.43
CA MET A 226 -36.03 23.43 15.36
C MET A 226 -37.36 22.75 15.70
N ARG A 227 -37.34 21.56 16.31
CA ARG A 227 -38.55 20.85 16.76
C ARG A 227 -39.30 21.61 17.86
N GLU A 228 -38.57 22.24 18.77
CA GLU A 228 -39.15 23.05 19.84
C GLU A 228 -39.76 24.35 19.29
N GLN A 229 -39.11 25.01 18.33
CA GLN A 229 -39.70 26.16 17.61
C GLN A 229 -40.96 25.77 16.82
N THR A 230 -40.99 24.60 16.16
CA THR A 230 -42.21 24.13 15.47
C THR A 230 -43.34 23.82 16.47
N PHE A 231 -43.00 23.33 17.66
CA PHE A 231 -43.97 23.06 18.73
C PHE A 231 -44.53 24.34 19.38
N ILE A 232 -43.72 25.39 19.54
CA ILE A 232 -44.15 26.69 20.05
C ILE A 232 -45.08 27.40 19.06
N VAL A 233 -44.73 27.41 17.76
CA VAL A 233 -45.55 28.04 16.71
C VAL A 233 -46.93 27.37 16.59
N SER A 234 -46.99 26.04 16.72
CA SER A 234 -48.25 25.28 16.67
C SER A 234 -49.11 25.40 17.94
N LYS A 235 -48.54 25.79 19.09
CA LYS A 235 -49.30 26.17 20.29
C LYS A 235 -49.82 27.61 20.21
N SER A 236 -49.03 28.54 19.65
CA SER A 236 -49.46 29.93 19.48
C SER A 236 -50.62 30.07 18.49
N SER A 237 -50.67 29.26 17.44
CA SER A 237 -51.80 29.27 16.48
C SER A 237 -53.11 28.75 17.08
N ARG A 238 -53.06 27.88 18.09
CA ARG A 238 -54.26 27.38 18.80
C ARG A 238 -54.79 28.35 19.86
N PHE A 239 -53.98 29.33 20.29
CA PHE A 239 -54.40 30.32 21.28
C PHE A 239 -55.08 31.55 20.65
N SER A 240 -54.93 31.76 19.33
CA SER A 240 -55.60 32.84 18.60
C SER A 240 -56.99 32.51 18.06
N GLU A 241 -57.44 31.24 18.11
CA GLU A 241 -58.76 30.83 17.60
C GLU A 241 -59.88 30.80 18.65
N ASN A 242 -59.63 31.17 19.91
CA ASN A 242 -60.61 31.05 21.01
C ASN A 242 -60.97 32.36 21.72
N SER A 243 -60.95 33.50 21.03
CA SER A 243 -61.50 34.75 21.57
C SER A 243 -61.98 35.69 20.46
N VAL A 244 -63.19 35.47 19.96
CA VAL A 244 -64.26 36.47 19.90
C VAL A 244 -65.55 35.81 19.39
N ASN A 245 -66.48 35.56 20.30
CA ASN A 245 -67.90 35.44 20.00
C ASN A 245 -68.60 36.45 20.91
N VAL A 246 -68.90 37.65 20.39
CA VAL A 246 -69.78 38.62 21.06
C VAL A 246 -70.88 38.97 20.08
N THR A 247 -72.04 38.40 20.37
CA THR A 247 -73.35 38.66 19.78
C THR A 247 -73.76 40.13 19.89
N CYS A 248 -74.30 40.70 18.81
CA CYS A 248 -75.29 41.78 18.89
C CYS A 248 -76.40 41.56 17.86
N ARG A 249 -77.64 41.74 18.35
CA ARG A 249 -78.94 41.49 17.71
C ARG A 249 -79.28 42.55 16.65
N SER A 250 -80.20 42.15 15.76
CA SER A 250 -80.91 42.92 14.73
C SER A 250 -81.61 44.20 15.23
N PRO A 251 -82.09 45.09 14.34
CA PRO A 251 -83.44 44.88 13.80
C PRO A 251 -83.66 45.24 12.31
N LEU A 252 -84.68 44.56 11.78
CA LEU A 252 -85.52 44.77 10.61
C LEU A 252 -85.63 46.23 10.08
N GLN A 253 -85.47 46.40 8.77
CA GLN A 253 -86.56 46.72 7.82
C GLN A 253 -86.11 46.45 6.39
#